data_AF-A0A1Q3CN13-F1
#
_entry.id   AF-A0A1Q3CN13-F1
#
_cell.length_a   1.000
_cell.length_b   1.000
_cell.length_c   1.000
_cell.angle_alpha   90.00
_cell.angle_beta   90.00
_cell.angle_gamma   90.00
#
_symmetry.space_group_name_H-M   'P 1'
#
loop_
_entity.id
_entity.type
_entity.pdbx_description
1 polymer ?
#
loop_
_entity_poly.entity_id
_entity_poly.type
_entity_poly.pdbx_seq_one_letter_code
_entity_poly.pdbx_strand_id
1 'polypeptide(L)'
;KRERNVFWGRKWNSLDIGTAGVVHLLSVFAPFYFNWGAFWVAFGLYVASGLLSITLSFHRNLSHRSFKLPKWLQYVFAYCGVQALQGNPIDWVSTHYHHQFCDSERDPHSPIEGFWFSHMSWLFDTNSITERCGGASNVGDLEKQPFYKFLQSTYILHPIALGVLLYALEGFPFLVWGMVSNMHILFFVFDKVALLNRARDENMFTS
;
A
#
# COMPACT_ATOMS: atom_id res chain seq x y z
N LYS A 1 -22.17 -18.08 1.75
CA LYS A 1 -22.50 -16.63 1.65
C LYS A 1 -22.33 -16.22 0.19
N ARG A 2 -23.22 -15.39 -0.37
CA ARG A 2 -23.10 -14.92 -1.77
C ARG A 2 -21.98 -13.87 -1.82
N GLU A 3 -20.91 -14.13 -2.57
CA GLU A 3 -19.85 -13.13 -2.79
C GLU A 3 -20.49 -11.89 -3.44
N ARG A 4 -20.22 -10.73 -2.82
CA ARG A 4 -20.56 -9.44 -3.43
C ARG A 4 -19.49 -9.14 -4.48
N ASN A 5 -19.87 -8.51 -5.58
CA ASN A 5 -18.93 -8.18 -6.65
C ASN A 5 -18.74 -6.66 -6.69
N VAL A 6 -18.19 -6.12 -5.60
CA VAL A 6 -18.08 -4.67 -5.35
C VAL A 6 -17.26 -3.98 -6.43
N PHE A 7 -16.24 -4.67 -6.95
CA PHE A 7 -15.36 -4.18 -8.00
C PHE A 7 -16.11 -3.64 -9.24
N TRP A 8 -17.09 -4.41 -9.74
CA TRP A 8 -17.84 -4.03 -10.96
C TRP A 8 -18.96 -3.04 -10.68
N GLY A 9 -19.44 -2.95 -9.44
CA GLY A 9 -20.46 -1.99 -9.03
C GLY A 9 -19.92 -0.60 -8.73
N ARG A 10 -18.60 -0.45 -8.60
CA ARG A 10 -17.94 0.80 -8.25
C ARG A 10 -17.96 1.81 -9.42
N LYS A 11 -18.19 3.07 -9.09
CA LYS A 11 -17.92 4.20 -10.00
C LYS A 11 -16.45 4.58 -9.92
N TRP A 12 -15.69 4.21 -10.94
CA TRP A 12 -14.28 4.55 -11.07
C TRP A 12 -14.13 6.02 -11.48
N ASN A 13 -13.29 6.77 -10.77
CA ASN A 13 -12.97 8.13 -11.17
C ASN A 13 -11.85 8.09 -12.24
N SER A 14 -11.71 9.17 -13.03
CA SER A 14 -10.70 9.22 -14.10
C SER A 14 -9.25 9.22 -13.58
N LEU A 15 -9.03 9.65 -12.34
CA LEU A 15 -7.72 9.67 -11.69
C LEU A 15 -7.26 8.26 -11.31
N ASP A 16 -8.16 7.43 -10.76
CA ASP A 16 -7.93 6.03 -10.41
C ASP A 16 -7.57 5.24 -11.68
N ILE A 17 -8.38 5.39 -12.73
CA ILE A 17 -8.17 4.73 -14.02
C ILE A 17 -6.85 5.20 -14.65
N GLY A 18 -6.60 6.52 -14.65
CA GLY A 18 -5.38 7.10 -15.20
C GLY A 18 -4.13 6.62 -14.46
N THR A 19 -4.17 6.61 -13.12
CA THR A 19 -3.04 6.18 -12.28
C THR A 19 -2.76 4.69 -12.48
N ALA A 20 -3.79 3.85 -12.41
CA ALA A 20 -3.64 2.42 -12.65
C ALA A 20 -3.12 2.16 -14.07
N GLY A 21 -3.68 2.82 -15.08
CA GLY A 21 -3.24 2.69 -16.48
C GLY A 21 -1.78 3.08 -16.69
N VAL A 22 -1.36 4.25 -16.18
CA VAL A 22 0.04 4.73 -16.30
C VAL A 22 1.01 3.78 -15.62
N VAL A 23 0.70 3.34 -14.40
CA VAL A 23 1.56 2.42 -13.64
C VAL A 23 1.76 1.11 -14.39
N HIS A 24 0.69 0.49 -14.88
CA HIS A 24 0.78 -0.79 -15.60
C HIS A 24 1.48 -0.63 -16.96
N LEU A 25 1.22 0.46 -17.69
CA LEU A 25 1.89 0.73 -18.96
C LEU A 25 3.40 0.92 -18.76
N LEU A 26 3.82 1.67 -17.75
CA LEU A 26 5.24 1.83 -17.46
C LEU A 26 5.92 0.52 -17.06
N SER A 27 5.21 -0.41 -16.40
CA SER A 27 5.74 -1.75 -16.07
C SER A 27 6.09 -2.57 -17.29
N VAL A 28 5.29 -2.47 -18.35
CA VAL A 28 5.55 -3.18 -19.61
C VAL A 28 6.88 -2.75 -20.22
N PHE A 29 7.30 -1.50 -19.99
CA PHE A 29 8.59 -1.00 -20.46
C PHE A 29 9.78 -1.44 -19.58
N ALA A 30 9.57 -1.90 -18.34
CA ALA A 30 10.65 -2.22 -17.41
C ALA A 30 11.71 -3.20 -17.95
N PRO A 31 11.35 -4.30 -18.64
CA PRO A 31 12.35 -5.24 -19.19
C PRO A 31 13.27 -4.61 -20.24
N PHE A 32 12.78 -3.61 -20.98
CA PHE A 32 13.52 -2.98 -22.07
C PHE A 32 14.52 -1.91 -21.59
N TYR A 33 14.38 -1.45 -20.35
CA TYR A 33 15.21 -0.41 -19.74
C TYR A 33 16.00 -0.92 -18.52
N PHE A 34 16.28 -2.22 -18.47
CA PHE A 34 17.09 -2.81 -17.40
C PHE A 34 18.55 -2.33 -17.45
N ASN A 35 19.08 -1.97 -16.29
CA ASN A 35 20.52 -1.89 -16.05
C ASN A 35 20.81 -2.13 -14.56
N TRP A 36 22.07 -2.44 -14.24
CA TRP A 36 22.48 -2.75 -12.87
C TRP A 36 22.31 -1.60 -11.88
N GLY A 37 22.48 -0.36 -12.30
CA GLY A 37 22.24 0.81 -11.45
C GLY A 37 20.76 0.92 -11.06
N ALA A 38 19.88 0.81 -12.05
CA ALA A 38 18.44 0.83 -11.87
C ALA A 38 17.96 -0.32 -10.96
N PHE A 39 18.55 -1.51 -11.11
CA PHE A 39 18.29 -2.65 -10.22
C PHE A 39 18.65 -2.35 -8.77
N TRP A 40 19.85 -1.83 -8.50
CA TRP A 40 20.28 -1.55 -7.12
C TRP A 40 19.47 -0.43 -6.47
N VAL A 41 19.07 0.58 -7.25
CA VAL A 41 18.15 1.62 -6.79
C VAL A 41 16.79 1.02 -6.44
N ALA A 42 16.21 0.19 -7.31
CA ALA A 42 14.95 -0.48 -7.05
C ALA A 42 15.04 -1.39 -5.80
N PHE A 43 16.15 -2.12 -5.65
CA PHE A 43 16.40 -2.95 -4.48
C PHE A 43 16.51 -2.14 -3.18
N GLY A 44 17.26 -1.03 -3.21
CA GLY A 44 17.39 -0.12 -2.07
C GLY A 44 16.05 0.49 -1.67
N LEU A 45 15.27 0.94 -2.66
CA LEU A 45 13.91 1.45 -2.44
C LEU A 45 12.99 0.37 -1.87
N TYR A 46 13.05 -0.86 -2.38
CA TYR A 46 12.28 -1.99 -1.84
C TYR A 46 12.60 -2.29 -0.38
N VAL A 47 13.88 -2.30 0.00
CA VAL A 47 14.28 -2.48 1.41
C VAL A 47 13.76 -1.33 2.26
N ALA A 48 13.94 -0.08 1.81
CA ALA A 48 13.53 1.10 2.54
C ALA A 48 12.02 1.20 2.69
N SER A 49 11.26 1.23 1.59
CA SER A 49 9.81 1.40 1.61
C SER A 49 9.07 0.12 1.99
N GLY A 50 9.53 -1.06 1.59
CA GLY A 50 8.86 -2.32 1.91
C GLY A 50 9.17 -2.89 3.29
N LEU A 51 10.42 -3.28 3.50
CA LEU A 51 10.82 -4.01 4.70
C LEU A 51 10.87 -3.08 5.92
N LEU A 52 11.56 -1.95 5.82
CA LEU A 52 11.74 -1.04 6.96
C LEU A 52 10.51 -0.17 7.21
N SER A 53 9.76 0.18 6.16
CA SER A 53 8.63 1.07 6.33
C SER A 53 7.32 0.35 6.45
N ILE A 54 6.85 -0.36 5.41
CA ILE A 54 5.55 -1.02 5.52
C ILE A 54 5.58 -2.12 6.61
N THR A 55 6.56 -3.03 6.57
CA THR A 55 6.58 -4.17 7.49
C THR A 55 6.97 -3.77 8.91
N LEU A 56 8.08 -3.03 9.07
CA LEU A 56 8.58 -2.67 10.40
C LEU A 56 7.85 -1.45 10.99
N SER A 57 7.61 -0.40 10.22
CA SER A 57 6.94 0.82 10.70
C SER A 57 5.42 0.71 10.68
N PHE A 58 4.77 0.76 9.52
CA PHE A 58 3.30 0.84 9.44
C PHE A 58 2.64 -0.34 10.14
N HIS A 59 3.08 -1.56 9.82
CA HIS A 59 2.50 -2.78 10.35
C HIS A 59 2.86 -3.01 11.83
N ARG A 60 4.13 -3.24 12.16
CA ARG A 60 4.51 -3.66 13.53
C ARG A 60 4.57 -2.51 14.53
N ASN A 61 5.09 -1.35 14.13
CA ASN A 61 5.30 -0.24 15.06
C ASN A 61 4.04 0.63 15.23
N LEU A 62 3.43 1.09 14.13
CA LEU A 62 2.29 2.02 14.18
C LEU A 62 0.97 1.29 14.45
N SER A 63 0.67 0.23 13.71
CA SER A 63 -0.59 -0.51 13.90
C SER A 63 -0.58 -1.43 15.12
N HIS A 64 0.41 -2.31 15.25
CA HIS A 64 0.44 -3.30 16.33
C HIS A 64 1.17 -2.86 17.60
N ARG A 65 1.87 -1.72 17.57
CA ARG A 65 2.62 -1.18 18.73
C ARG A 65 3.55 -2.23 19.38
N SER A 66 4.11 -3.14 18.57
CA SER A 66 4.86 -4.31 19.06
C SER A 66 6.20 -3.96 19.70
N PHE A 67 6.73 -2.78 19.41
CA PHE A 67 7.95 -2.23 20.01
C PHE A 67 7.92 -0.70 19.93
N LYS A 68 8.84 -0.05 20.64
CA LYS A 68 8.99 1.41 20.64
C LYS A 68 10.25 1.81 19.86
N LEU A 69 10.11 2.79 18.97
CA LEU A 69 11.22 3.44 18.29
C LEU A 69 11.43 4.85 18.86
N PRO A 70 12.67 5.38 18.85
CA PRO A 70 12.86 6.81 19.03
C PRO A 70 12.13 7.56 17.92
N LYS A 71 11.53 8.71 18.26
CA LYS A 71 10.59 9.42 17.37
C LYS A 71 11.18 9.80 16.01
N TRP A 72 12.44 10.21 15.96
CA TRP A 72 13.10 10.53 14.70
C TRP A 72 13.17 9.31 13.76
N LEU A 73 13.46 8.13 14.30
CA LEU A 73 13.56 6.90 13.50
C LEU A 73 12.18 6.42 13.06
N GLN A 74 11.18 6.55 13.93
CA GLN A 74 9.78 6.29 13.58
C GLN A 74 9.34 7.17 12.39
N TYR A 75 9.68 8.46 12.40
CA TYR A 75 9.34 9.38 11.31
C TYR A 75 10.09 9.07 10.02
N VAL A 76 11.38 8.73 10.10
CA VAL A 76 12.17 8.32 8.92
C VAL A 76 11.55 7.10 8.24
N PHE A 77 11.27 6.05 9.01
CA PHE A 77 10.63 4.85 8.45
C PHE A 77 9.22 5.14 7.96
N ALA A 78 8.44 5.96 8.68
CA ALA A 78 7.12 6.32 8.18
C ALA A 78 7.17 7.10 6.85
N TYR A 79 8.15 8.00 6.69
CA TYR A 79 8.36 8.75 5.46
C TYR A 79 8.77 7.86 4.29
N CYS A 80 9.69 6.93 4.50
CA CYS A 80 10.07 5.94 3.49
C CYS A 80 8.86 5.08 3.05
N GLY A 81 7.88 4.84 3.95
CA GLY A 81 6.65 4.11 3.64
C GLY A 81 5.71 4.85 2.71
N VAL A 82 5.68 6.18 2.76
CA VAL A 82 4.90 7.00 1.82
C VAL A 82 5.34 6.75 0.36
N GLN A 83 6.62 6.41 0.15
CA GLN A 83 7.15 6.10 -1.17
C GLN A 83 6.69 4.74 -1.72
N ALA A 84 6.07 3.89 -0.90
CA ALA A 84 5.53 2.59 -1.32
C ALA A 84 4.22 2.68 -2.13
N LEU A 85 3.61 3.87 -2.19
CA LEU A 85 2.32 4.10 -2.88
C LEU A 85 1.15 3.26 -2.35
N GLN A 86 1.20 2.81 -1.08
CA GLN A 86 0.14 2.02 -0.43
C GLN A 86 -0.81 2.87 0.45
N GLY A 87 -0.75 4.19 0.35
CA GLY A 87 -1.47 5.12 1.22
C GLY A 87 -0.57 5.81 2.24
N ASN A 88 -1.09 6.86 2.86
CA ASN A 88 -0.38 7.57 3.92
C ASN A 88 -0.46 6.79 5.26
N PRO A 89 0.40 7.10 6.25
CA PRO A 89 0.47 6.34 7.49
C PRO A 89 -0.85 6.32 8.28
N ILE A 90 -1.64 7.40 8.22
CA ILE A 90 -2.92 7.49 8.94
C ILE A 90 -3.93 6.53 8.28
N ASP A 91 -4.13 6.64 6.97
CA ASP A 91 -5.09 5.81 6.26
C ASP A 91 -4.71 4.32 6.29
N TRP A 92 -3.41 4.02 6.18
CA TRP A 92 -2.92 2.64 6.25
C TRP A 92 -3.18 2.03 7.63
N VAL A 93 -2.81 2.71 8.72
CA VAL A 93 -3.09 2.23 10.08
C VAL A 93 -4.59 2.17 10.35
N SER A 94 -5.34 3.14 9.84
CA SER A 94 -6.81 3.19 9.92
C SER A 94 -7.42 1.96 9.29
N THR A 95 -6.97 1.50 8.12
CA THR A 95 -7.48 0.29 7.47
C THR A 95 -6.93 -1.02 8.07
N HIS A 96 -5.83 -0.96 8.83
CA HIS A 96 -5.17 -2.14 9.39
C HIS A 96 -5.88 -2.78 10.61
N TYR A 97 -7.03 -2.28 11.04
CA TYR A 97 -7.88 -3.04 11.96
C TYR A 97 -8.52 -4.25 11.28
N HIS A 98 -8.33 -4.44 9.96
CA HIS A 98 -8.63 -5.69 9.24
C HIS A 98 -8.37 -6.94 10.10
N HIS A 99 -7.22 -7.02 10.78
CA HIS A 99 -6.89 -8.16 11.64
C HIS A 99 -7.86 -8.39 12.81
N GLN A 100 -8.54 -7.35 13.30
CA GLN A 100 -9.56 -7.46 14.35
C GLN A 100 -10.90 -7.98 13.81
N PHE A 101 -11.20 -7.74 12.53
CA PHE A 101 -12.47 -8.07 11.89
C PHE A 101 -12.31 -8.96 10.67
N CYS A 102 -11.22 -9.74 10.60
CA CYS A 102 -10.82 -10.54 9.44
C CYS A 102 -12.01 -11.36 8.91
N ASP A 103 -12.23 -11.32 7.60
CA ASP A 103 -13.28 -12.07 6.89
C ASP A 103 -14.72 -11.76 7.36
N SER A 104 -14.94 -10.55 7.88
CA SER A 104 -16.26 -10.04 8.26
C SER A 104 -16.69 -8.83 7.43
N GLU A 105 -17.93 -8.39 7.56
CA GLU A 105 -18.42 -7.19 6.85
C GLU A 105 -17.72 -5.89 7.28
N ARG A 106 -17.09 -5.91 8.46
CA ARG A 106 -16.31 -4.78 8.96
C ARG A 106 -14.88 -4.76 8.44
N ASP A 107 -14.43 -5.80 7.75
CA ASP A 107 -13.11 -5.84 7.16
C ASP A 107 -13.01 -4.91 5.92
N PRO A 108 -12.05 -3.96 5.91
CA PRO A 108 -11.81 -3.02 4.80
C PRO A 108 -11.59 -3.66 3.44
N HIS A 109 -10.89 -4.79 3.39
CA HIS A 109 -10.46 -5.42 2.16
C HIS A 109 -10.81 -6.92 2.17
N SER A 110 -11.98 -7.22 2.72
CA SER A 110 -12.45 -8.58 2.91
C SER A 110 -12.58 -9.35 1.60
N PRO A 111 -12.08 -10.61 1.52
CA PRO A 111 -12.30 -11.47 0.37
C PRO A 111 -13.77 -11.74 0.04
N ILE A 112 -14.69 -11.58 1.01
CA ILE A 112 -16.14 -11.76 0.83
C ILE A 112 -16.76 -10.74 -0.15
N GLU A 113 -16.07 -9.61 -0.34
CA GLU A 113 -16.47 -8.52 -1.25
C GLU A 113 -15.96 -8.72 -2.69
N GLY A 114 -15.32 -9.87 -2.95
CA GLY A 114 -14.89 -10.35 -4.25
C GLY A 114 -13.38 -10.24 -4.47
N PHE A 115 -12.82 -11.17 -5.23
CA PHE A 115 -11.38 -11.29 -5.49
C PHE A 115 -10.73 -9.98 -5.95
N TRP A 116 -11.31 -9.31 -6.94
CA TRP A 116 -10.74 -8.07 -7.48
C TRP A 116 -10.82 -6.88 -6.52
N PHE A 117 -11.80 -6.90 -5.60
CA PHE A 117 -11.91 -5.89 -4.56
C PHE A 117 -10.80 -6.08 -3.53
N SER A 118 -10.67 -7.28 -2.95
CA SER A 118 -9.67 -7.58 -1.93
C SER A 118 -8.23 -7.54 -2.47
N HIS A 119 -8.02 -7.82 -3.76
CA HIS A 119 -6.69 -7.79 -4.37
C HIS A 119 -6.19 -6.37 -4.69
N MET A 120 -7.05 -5.47 -5.15
CA MET A 120 -6.55 -4.19 -5.70
C MET A 120 -7.48 -3.01 -5.49
N SER A 121 -8.79 -3.17 -5.69
CA SER A 121 -9.68 -1.99 -5.75
C SER A 121 -9.89 -1.32 -4.39
N TRP A 122 -9.72 -2.05 -3.28
CA TRP A 122 -9.85 -1.51 -1.92
C TRP A 122 -8.92 -0.31 -1.66
N LEU A 123 -7.71 -0.32 -2.24
CA LEU A 123 -6.72 0.76 -2.11
C LEU A 123 -7.21 2.09 -2.66
N PHE A 124 -8.08 2.04 -3.66
CA PHE A 124 -8.63 3.22 -4.30
C PHE A 124 -9.96 3.65 -3.66
N ASP A 125 -10.57 2.85 -2.78
CA ASP A 125 -11.94 3.04 -2.30
C ASP A 125 -12.06 3.41 -0.81
N THR A 126 -11.21 4.32 -0.33
CA THR A 126 -11.16 4.71 1.08
C THR A 126 -12.51 5.21 1.61
N ASN A 127 -13.30 5.91 0.77
CA ASN A 127 -14.60 6.45 1.16
C ASN A 127 -15.63 5.35 1.40
N SER A 128 -15.77 4.38 0.49
CA SER A 128 -16.75 3.29 0.68
C SER A 128 -16.37 2.39 1.85
N ILE A 129 -15.07 2.18 2.07
CA ILE A 129 -14.54 1.45 3.23
C ILE A 129 -14.89 2.19 4.52
N THR A 130 -14.67 3.50 4.58
CA THR A 130 -14.97 4.32 5.76
C THR A 130 -16.47 4.32 6.07
N GLU A 131 -17.32 4.40 5.04
CA GLU A 131 -18.78 4.32 5.19
C GLU A 131 -19.24 2.94 5.65
N ARG A 132 -18.70 1.86 5.07
CA ARG A 132 -19.10 0.48 5.37
C ARG A 132 -18.63 0.03 6.74
N CYS A 133 -17.39 0.34 7.09
CA CYS A 133 -16.77 -0.22 8.28
C CYS A 133 -16.83 0.70 9.50
N GLY A 134 -17.24 1.97 9.30
CA GLY A 134 -17.22 3.01 10.32
C GLY A 134 -15.80 3.49 10.57
N GLY A 135 -15.53 4.77 10.30
CA GLY A 135 -14.19 5.36 10.38
C GLY A 135 -13.41 4.92 11.63
N ALA A 136 -12.15 4.55 11.42
CA ALA A 136 -11.38 3.88 12.43
C ALA A 136 -10.96 4.84 13.57
N SER A 137 -11.25 4.46 14.82
CA SER A 137 -10.85 5.21 16.02
C SER A 137 -9.43 4.90 16.49
N ASN A 138 -8.71 4.03 15.78
CA ASN A 138 -7.40 3.50 16.16
C ASN A 138 -6.22 4.45 15.82
N VAL A 139 -6.48 5.55 15.11
CA VAL A 139 -5.45 6.50 14.63
C VAL A 139 -5.37 7.81 15.38
N GLY A 140 -6.17 8.00 16.44
CA GLY A 140 -6.25 9.29 17.16
C GLY A 140 -4.92 9.77 17.78
N ASP A 141 -3.94 8.88 17.98
CA ASP A 141 -2.58 9.25 18.38
C ASP A 141 -1.73 9.78 17.21
N LEU A 142 -1.92 9.27 15.99
CA LEU A 142 -1.25 9.76 14.77
C LEU A 142 -1.81 11.11 14.34
N GLU A 143 -3.13 11.31 14.39
CA GLU A 143 -3.79 12.57 14.00
C GLU A 143 -3.36 13.77 14.86
N LYS A 144 -2.97 13.53 16.10
CA LYS A 144 -2.45 14.56 17.01
C LYS A 144 -1.04 15.04 16.61
N GLN A 145 -0.31 14.29 15.80
CA GLN A 145 1.07 14.59 15.43
C GLN A 145 1.12 15.38 14.11
N PRO A 146 1.71 16.59 14.09
CA PRO A 146 1.79 17.42 12.88
C PRO A 146 2.49 16.74 11.69
N PHE A 147 3.49 15.90 11.99
CA PHE A 147 4.25 15.16 10.96
C PHE A 147 3.34 14.25 10.12
N TYR A 148 2.48 13.44 10.75
CA TYR A 148 1.60 12.53 10.01
C TYR A 148 0.50 13.27 9.24
N LYS A 149 -0.01 14.38 9.80
CA LYS A 149 -0.95 15.25 9.08
C LYS A 149 -0.32 15.90 7.86
N PHE A 150 0.95 16.32 7.95
CA PHE A 150 1.69 16.81 6.80
C PHE A 150 1.80 15.72 5.73
N LEU A 151 2.26 14.51 6.10
CA LEU A 151 2.35 13.40 5.13
C LEU A 151 1.00 13.03 4.50
N GLN A 152 -0.10 13.13 5.25
CA GLN A 152 -1.45 12.90 4.70
C GLN A 152 -1.83 13.99 3.69
N SER A 153 -1.61 15.27 4.01
CA SER A 153 -2.00 16.37 3.13
C SER A 153 -1.11 16.52 1.89
N THR A 154 0.16 16.11 1.97
CA THR A 154 1.12 16.17 0.85
C THR A 154 1.43 14.81 0.25
N TYR A 155 0.64 13.77 0.56
CA TYR A 155 0.92 12.37 0.20
C TYR A 155 1.37 12.20 -1.24
N ILE A 156 0.59 12.71 -2.21
CA ILE A 156 0.87 12.55 -3.65
C ILE A 156 2.15 13.28 -4.08
N LEU A 157 2.53 14.36 -3.41
CA LEU A 157 3.72 15.13 -3.77
C LEU A 157 5.01 14.35 -3.48
N HIS A 158 5.02 13.48 -2.47
CA HIS A 158 6.23 12.78 -2.05
C HIS A 158 6.69 11.71 -3.06
N PRO A 159 5.84 10.80 -3.55
CA PRO A 159 6.19 9.88 -4.64
C PRO A 159 6.50 10.60 -5.95
N ILE A 160 5.78 11.69 -6.28
CA ILE A 160 6.08 12.47 -7.48
C ILE A 160 7.48 13.09 -7.37
N ALA A 161 7.82 13.68 -6.23
CA ALA A 161 9.15 14.23 -6.00
C ALA A 161 10.25 13.17 -6.11
N LEU A 162 10.03 11.95 -5.58
CA LEU A 162 10.96 10.84 -5.76
C LEU A 162 11.09 10.43 -7.23
N GLY A 163 9.98 10.33 -7.97
CA GLY A 163 10.00 10.01 -9.39
C GLY A 163 10.76 11.05 -10.22
N VAL A 164 10.52 12.34 -9.97
CA VAL A 164 11.26 13.44 -10.62
C VAL A 164 12.75 13.38 -10.28
N LEU A 165 13.10 13.10 -9.02
CA LEU A 165 14.49 12.95 -8.60
C LEU A 165 15.18 11.78 -9.32
N LEU A 166 14.54 10.61 -9.37
CA LEU A 166 15.07 9.43 -10.04
C LEU A 166 15.27 9.68 -11.55
N TYR A 167 14.31 10.36 -12.18
CA TYR A 167 14.43 10.77 -13.57
C TYR A 167 15.55 11.78 -13.79
N ALA A 168 15.75 12.73 -12.88
CA ALA A 168 16.82 13.72 -12.98
C ALA A 168 18.23 13.10 -12.84
N LEU A 169 18.35 11.98 -12.12
CA LEU A 169 19.64 11.31 -11.91
C LEU A 169 20.11 10.52 -13.13
N GLU A 170 19.27 9.63 -13.66
CA GLU A 170 19.65 8.67 -14.73
C GLU A 170 18.52 8.46 -15.75
N GLY A 171 17.52 9.33 -15.75
CA GLY A 171 16.44 9.32 -16.72
C GLY A 171 15.45 8.17 -16.53
N PHE A 172 14.93 7.69 -17.65
CA PHE A 172 13.82 6.76 -17.71
C PHE A 172 14.06 5.41 -17.00
N PRO A 173 15.26 4.78 -17.06
CA PRO A 173 15.52 3.52 -16.37
C PRO A 173 15.30 3.58 -14.86
N PHE A 174 15.78 4.63 -14.19
CA PHE A 174 15.66 4.78 -12.74
C PHE A 174 14.22 5.07 -12.32
N LEU A 175 13.48 5.83 -13.13
CA LEU A 175 12.05 6.07 -12.90
C LEU A 175 11.26 4.76 -12.96
N VAL A 176 11.43 3.98 -14.03
CA VAL A 176 10.66 2.74 -14.24
C VAL A 176 11.02 1.68 -13.21
N TRP A 177 12.31 1.40 -13.00
CA TRP A 177 12.73 0.38 -12.03
C TRP A 177 12.52 0.83 -10.58
N GLY A 178 12.87 2.08 -10.26
CA GLY A 178 12.80 2.60 -8.91
C GLY A 178 11.37 2.81 -8.40
N MET A 179 10.47 3.32 -9.24
CA MET A 179 9.07 3.57 -8.83
C MET A 179 8.18 2.38 -9.15
N VAL A 180 8.17 1.93 -10.40
CA VAL A 180 7.12 1.06 -10.92
C VAL A 180 7.36 -0.40 -10.53
N SER A 181 8.59 -0.90 -10.71
CA SER A 181 8.93 -2.26 -10.27
C SER A 181 8.82 -2.39 -8.75
N ASN A 182 9.27 -1.37 -8.00
CA ASN A 182 9.13 -1.33 -6.54
C ASN A 182 7.65 -1.43 -6.12
N MET A 183 6.78 -0.60 -6.72
CA MET A 183 5.34 -0.64 -6.45
C MET A 183 4.74 -2.04 -6.70
N HIS A 184 5.02 -2.67 -7.84
CA HIS A 184 4.47 -3.99 -8.17
C HIS A 184 4.95 -5.06 -7.20
N ILE A 185 6.25 -5.09 -6.90
CA ILE A 185 6.82 -6.07 -5.96
C ILE A 185 6.16 -5.92 -4.58
N LEU A 186 5.95 -4.68 -4.11
CA LEU A 186 5.33 -4.43 -2.82
C LEU A 186 3.86 -4.86 -2.78
N PHE A 187 3.08 -4.59 -3.83
CA PHE A 187 1.69 -5.07 -3.92
C PHE A 187 1.62 -6.60 -3.96
N PHE A 188 2.43 -7.24 -4.79
CA PHE A 188 2.47 -8.71 -4.87
C PHE A 188 2.85 -9.39 -3.55
N VAL A 189 3.82 -8.82 -2.82
CA VAL A 189 4.26 -9.38 -1.53
C VAL A 189 3.17 -9.19 -0.47
N PHE A 190 2.48 -8.04 -0.47
CA PHE A 190 1.39 -7.77 0.46
C PHE A 190 0.19 -8.70 0.26
N ASP A 191 -0.28 -8.84 -0.98
CA ASP A 191 -1.47 -9.61 -1.30
C ASP A 191 -1.28 -11.11 -1.10
N LYS A 192 -0.06 -11.64 -1.33
CA LYS A 192 0.21 -13.06 -1.10
C LYS A 192 0.04 -13.47 0.35
N VAL A 193 0.36 -12.60 1.32
CA VAL A 193 0.15 -12.92 2.73
C VAL A 193 -1.35 -13.05 3.03
N ALA A 194 -2.18 -12.16 2.46
CA ALA A 194 -3.63 -12.21 2.64
C ALA A 194 -4.27 -13.44 1.94
N LEU A 195 -3.87 -13.73 0.70
CA LEU A 195 -4.45 -14.82 -0.10
C LEU A 195 -3.99 -16.22 0.34
N LEU A 196 -2.72 -16.38 0.76
CA LEU A 196 -2.21 -17.68 1.24
C LEU A 196 -2.88 -18.11 2.54
N ASN A 197 -3.23 -17.17 3.41
CA ASN A 197 -3.96 -17.49 4.64
C ASN A 197 -5.37 -18.03 4.32
N ARG A 198 -6.08 -17.42 3.36
CA ARG A 198 -7.37 -17.93 2.89
C ARG A 198 -7.27 -19.33 2.26
N ALA A 199 -6.28 -19.55 1.39
CA ALA A 199 -6.08 -20.86 0.75
C ALA A 199 -5.72 -21.97 1.76
N ARG A 200 -5.02 -21.61 2.85
CA ARG A 200 -4.72 -22.55 3.94
C ARG A 200 -5.98 -22.92 4.72
N ASP A 201 -6.86 -21.96 4.98
CA ASP A 201 -8.08 -22.21 5.75
C ASP A 201 -9.11 -23.01 4.92
N GLU A 202 -9.25 -22.75 3.61
CA GLU A 202 -10.10 -23.56 2.71
C GLU A 202 -9.62 -25.02 2.58
N ASN A 203 -8.31 -25.27 2.63
CA ASN A 203 -7.75 -26.64 2.65
C ASN A 203 -7.91 -27.35 4.00
N MET A 204 -8.13 -26.61 5.10
CA MET A 204 -8.36 -27.20 6.43
C MET A 204 -9.80 -27.68 6.63
N PHE A 205 -10.76 -27.16 5.85
CA PHE A 205 -12.16 -27.59 5.87
C PHE A 205 -12.51 -28.63 4.80
N THR A 206 -11.55 -29.03 3.96
CA THR A 206 -11.73 -30.02 2.89
C THR A 206 -10.96 -31.33 3.11
N SER A 207 -10.24 -31.48 4.24
CA SER A 207 -9.60 -32.72 4.71
C SER A 207 -10.34 -33.32 5.90
#